data_AF-A0A1V0UWY6-F1
#
_entry.id   AF-A0A1V0UWY6-F1
#
_cell.length_a   1.000
_cell.length_b   1.000
_cell.length_c   1.000
_cell.angle_alpha   90.00
_cell.angle_beta   90.00
_cell.angle_gamma   90.00
#
_symmetry.space_group_name_H-M   'P 1'
#
loop_
_entity.id
_entity.type
_entity.pdbx_description
1 polymer ?
#
loop_
_entity_poly.entity_id
_entity_poly.type
_entity_poly.pdbx_seq_one_letter_code
_entity_poly.pdbx_strand_id
1 'polypeptide(L)'
;MRKLSLFSGIGGIDLAAKWAGIETVAFCEKEPFPQKVLRRHWPNTPIYDDVHTLTKEVLERDGIITRNRTIDLISAGYPCQPFSHAGKRKGKEDDRHLWPEVARILQEIRPRWFIGENVAGHITLGLDDVLTELESIGYDTQAIVIPSCAVGAPHRRDRVFILGHTKCVRCCGESWGRTREVSSYRYSKLEKRTMAYSSGTGCEELYASSFSDKQGYSTWSNAQRRTEGTIKSRLGGVLDGLSDWLDRYKWPAGLGQKQYDWEPARIETGVQNRVGRIKALGNAVNPVQVYPILAAIKAINDQTENDGI
;
A
#
# COMPACT_ATOMS: atom_id res chain seq x y z
N MET A 1 15.56 6.65 -9.64
CA MET A 1 14.52 6.85 -8.60
C MET A 1 15.08 6.75 -7.19
N ARG A 2 14.85 7.79 -6.38
CA ARG A 2 15.22 7.93 -4.98
C ARG A 2 13.97 7.92 -4.10
N LYS A 3 14.03 7.21 -2.98
CA LYS A 3 12.88 6.95 -2.11
C LYS A 3 13.13 7.37 -0.67
N LEU A 4 12.15 8.00 -0.04
CA LEU A 4 12.08 8.19 1.41
C LEU A 4 11.06 7.20 2.01
N SER A 5 11.45 6.48 3.05
CA SER A 5 10.60 5.48 3.72
C SER A 5 10.15 5.99 5.07
N LEU A 6 8.85 6.20 5.25
CA LEU A 6 8.22 6.61 6.51
C LEU A 6 7.60 5.40 7.20
N PHE A 7 7.71 5.31 8.53
CA PHE A 7 7.25 4.17 9.32
C PHE A 7 7.81 2.86 8.76
N SER A 8 9.12 2.84 8.58
CA SER A 8 9.81 1.84 7.75
C SER A 8 9.70 0.42 8.33
N GLY A 9 9.46 0.31 9.64
CA GLY A 9 9.53 -0.94 10.37
C GLY A 9 10.88 -1.61 10.11
N ILE A 10 10.85 -2.91 9.83
CA ILE A 10 12.07 -3.66 9.47
C ILE A 10 12.45 -3.56 7.98
N GLY A 11 11.83 -2.65 7.22
CA GLY A 11 12.20 -2.38 5.83
C GLY A 11 11.61 -3.35 4.82
N GLY A 12 10.40 -3.89 5.04
CA GLY A 12 9.76 -4.83 4.11
C GLY A 12 9.50 -4.22 2.73
N ILE A 13 8.94 -3.01 2.70
CA ILE A 13 8.72 -2.25 1.46
C ILE A 13 10.06 -1.82 0.85
N ASP A 14 11.05 -1.49 1.69
CA ASP A 14 12.39 -1.08 1.25
C ASP A 14 13.20 -2.19 0.61
N LEU A 15 13.05 -3.42 1.09
CA LEU A 15 13.65 -4.59 0.47
C LEU A 15 13.06 -4.82 -0.93
N ALA A 16 11.75 -4.68 -1.09
CA ALA A 16 11.08 -4.76 -2.39
C ALA A 16 11.51 -3.61 -3.32
N ALA A 17 11.67 -2.39 -2.78
CA ALA A 17 12.15 -1.24 -3.55
C ALA A 17 13.56 -1.47 -4.07
N LYS A 18 14.44 -2.04 -3.24
CA LYS A 18 15.79 -2.44 -3.64
C LYS A 18 15.76 -3.47 -4.77
N TRP A 19 14.89 -4.49 -4.70
CA TRP A 19 14.72 -5.47 -5.78
C TRP A 19 14.24 -4.83 -7.09
N ALA A 20 13.43 -3.78 -7.01
CA ALA A 20 12.94 -3.02 -8.17
C ALA A 20 13.96 -1.98 -8.69
N GLY A 21 15.14 -1.86 -8.09
CA GLY A 21 16.14 -0.86 -8.49
C GLY A 21 15.81 0.58 -8.05
N ILE A 22 14.99 0.74 -7.00
CA ILE A 22 14.70 2.02 -6.36
C ILE A 22 15.60 2.16 -5.13
N GLU A 23 16.32 3.29 -5.04
CA GLU A 23 17.24 3.57 -3.94
C GLU A 23 16.50 4.19 -2.75
N THR A 24 16.47 3.52 -1.59
CA THR A 24 16.04 4.16 -0.34
C THR A 24 17.16 5.05 0.21
N VAL A 25 16.94 6.36 0.20
CA VAL A 25 17.96 7.36 0.55
C VAL A 25 17.85 7.86 2.00
N ALA A 26 16.72 7.62 2.65
CA ALA A 26 16.51 7.91 4.06
C ALA A 26 15.34 7.08 4.61
N PHE A 27 15.40 6.79 5.91
CA PHE A 27 14.32 6.15 6.67
C PHE A 27 13.82 7.08 7.76
N CYS A 28 12.54 6.99 8.10
CA CYS A 28 11.95 7.51 9.33
C CYS A 28 11.30 6.34 10.07
N GLU A 29 11.83 6.00 11.24
CA GLU A 29 11.39 4.88 12.06
C GLU A 29 11.67 5.15 13.54
N LYS A 30 10.62 5.19 14.36
CA LYS A 30 10.70 5.57 15.77
C LYS A 30 11.19 4.44 16.68
N GLU A 31 10.90 3.19 16.34
CA GLU A 31 11.11 2.07 17.24
C GLU A 31 12.57 1.58 17.21
N PRO A 32 13.27 1.48 18.36
CA PRO A 32 14.69 1.12 18.40
C PRO A 32 15.02 -0.25 17.78
N PHE A 33 14.12 -1.23 17.90
CA PHE A 33 14.36 -2.58 17.37
C PHE A 33 14.34 -2.61 15.84
N PRO A 34 13.28 -2.12 15.16
CA PRO A 34 13.28 -1.84 13.73
C PRO A 34 14.52 -1.08 13.23
N GLN A 35 14.91 0.03 13.89
CA GLN A 35 16.11 0.76 13.50
C GLN A 35 17.39 -0.09 13.54
N LYS A 36 17.54 -1.01 14.51
CA LYS A 36 18.69 -1.94 14.56
C LYS A 36 18.72 -2.86 13.35
N VAL A 37 17.56 -3.32 12.89
CA VAL A 37 17.45 -4.15 11.67
C VAL A 37 17.79 -3.32 10.43
N LEU A 38 17.25 -2.10 10.33
CA LEU A 38 17.54 -1.19 9.21
C LEU A 38 19.04 -0.89 9.11
N ARG A 39 19.72 -0.51 10.20
CA ARG A 39 21.18 -0.25 10.22
C ARG A 39 22.00 -1.45 9.74
N ARG A 40 21.53 -2.68 10.00
CA ARG A 40 22.21 -3.90 9.55
C ARG A 40 22.12 -4.08 8.04
N HIS A 41 20.98 -3.75 7.43
CA HIS A 41 20.72 -3.98 6.01
C HIS A 41 21.07 -2.76 5.12
N TRP A 42 21.03 -1.55 5.69
CA TRP A 42 21.34 -0.26 5.06
C TRP A 42 22.27 0.57 5.96
N PRO A 43 23.56 0.17 6.12
CA PRO A 43 24.47 0.81 7.07
C PRO A 43 24.81 2.27 6.75
N ASN A 44 24.67 2.68 5.49
CA ASN A 44 25.02 4.02 5.02
C ASN A 44 23.80 4.93 4.83
N THR A 45 22.60 4.44 5.12
CA THR A 45 21.37 5.22 4.92
C THR A 45 20.96 5.86 6.25
N PRO A 46 20.74 7.19 6.30
CA PRO A 46 20.33 7.85 7.53
C PRO A 46 18.94 7.38 7.99
N ILE A 47 18.76 7.37 9.30
CA ILE A 47 17.52 6.98 9.96
C ILE A 47 17.10 8.10 10.91
N TYR A 48 16.00 8.75 10.60
CA TYR A 48 15.30 9.71 11.44
C TYR A 48 14.35 8.97 12.39
N ASP A 49 14.21 9.48 13.61
CA ASP A 49 13.44 8.84 14.68
C ASP A 49 12.01 9.36 14.82
N ASP A 50 11.76 10.63 14.49
CA ASP A 50 10.45 11.24 14.59
C ASP A 50 9.97 11.84 13.26
N VAL A 51 8.75 11.48 12.88
CA VAL A 51 8.10 12.01 11.69
C VAL A 51 7.66 13.46 11.88
N HIS A 52 7.36 13.88 13.11
CA HIS A 52 6.92 15.25 13.42
C HIS A 52 8.05 16.27 13.22
N THR A 53 9.30 15.86 13.42
CA THR A 53 10.48 16.73 13.25
C THR A 53 11.12 16.57 11.88
N LEU A 54 10.72 15.56 11.11
CA LEU A 54 11.19 15.35 9.76
C LEU A 54 10.50 16.34 8.81
N THR A 55 11.28 17.30 8.31
CA THR A 55 10.83 18.28 7.32
C THR A 55 11.73 18.26 6.09
N LYS A 56 11.29 18.90 5.02
CA LYS A 56 12.13 19.11 3.83
C LYS A 56 13.43 19.85 4.17
N GLU A 57 13.40 20.85 5.04
CA GLU A 57 14.58 21.62 5.42
C GLU A 57 15.62 20.76 6.14
N VAL A 58 15.18 19.82 6.98
CA VAL A 58 16.07 18.83 7.62
C VAL A 58 16.72 17.94 6.57
N LEU A 59 15.95 17.44 5.60
CA LEU A 59 16.46 16.61 4.51
C LEU A 59 17.41 17.38 3.57
N GLU A 60 17.19 18.68 3.37
CA GLU A 60 18.10 19.56 2.61
C GLU A 60 19.40 19.82 3.36
N ARG A 61 19.31 20.15 4.65
CA ARG A 61 20.47 20.36 5.54
C ARG A 61 21.37 19.12 5.58
N ASP A 62 20.78 17.94 5.63
CA ASP A 62 21.50 16.67 5.71
C ASP A 62 21.97 16.17 4.32
N GLY A 63 21.73 16.93 3.25
CA GLY A 63 22.18 16.63 1.89
C GLY A 63 21.39 15.53 1.17
N ILE A 64 20.25 15.11 1.74
CA ILE A 64 19.35 14.11 1.13
C ILE A 64 18.56 14.73 -0.01
N ILE A 65 18.08 15.96 0.15
CA ILE A 65 17.50 16.75 -0.92
C ILE A 65 18.51 17.83 -1.31
N THR A 66 18.67 18.03 -2.62
CA THR A 66 19.50 19.10 -3.19
C THR A 66 18.78 19.67 -4.41
N ARG A 67 19.25 20.82 -4.92
CA ARG A 67 18.69 21.48 -6.10
C ARG A 67 18.48 20.55 -7.30
N ASN A 68 19.38 19.59 -7.50
CA ASN A 68 19.37 18.68 -8.66
C ASN A 68 18.99 17.23 -8.30
N ARG A 69 18.80 16.91 -7.02
CA ARG A 69 18.46 15.55 -6.57
C ARG A 69 17.46 15.63 -5.42
N THR A 70 16.20 15.27 -5.69
CA THR A 70 15.14 15.19 -4.68
C THR A 70 14.62 13.76 -4.54
N ILE A 71 13.46 13.57 -3.92
CA ILE A 71 12.81 12.28 -3.70
C ILE A 71 11.73 12.07 -4.78
N ASP A 72 11.78 10.91 -5.45
CA ASP A 72 10.83 10.51 -6.49
C ASP A 72 9.63 9.74 -5.91
N LEU A 73 9.87 8.99 -4.83
CA LEU A 73 8.88 8.13 -4.19
C LEU A 73 8.90 8.31 -2.67
N ILE A 74 7.73 8.48 -2.06
CA ILE A 74 7.56 8.30 -0.61
C ILE A 74 6.74 7.05 -0.36
N SER A 75 7.20 6.17 0.54
CA SER A 75 6.35 5.08 1.06
C SER A 75 6.04 5.28 2.53
N ALA A 76 4.84 4.93 2.98
CA ALA A 76 4.44 5.03 4.37
C ALA A 76 3.63 3.81 4.84
N GLY A 77 4.16 3.04 5.79
CA GLY A 77 3.42 2.00 6.53
C GLY A 77 2.81 2.55 7.83
N TYR A 78 2.06 3.65 7.72
CA TYR A 78 1.62 4.42 8.89
C TYR A 78 0.60 3.63 9.73
N PRO A 79 0.61 3.80 11.07
CA PRO A 79 -0.26 3.01 11.94
C PRO A 79 -1.75 3.28 11.67
N CYS A 80 -2.53 2.20 11.52
CA CYS A 80 -3.99 2.30 11.47
C CYS A 80 -4.54 2.76 12.82
N GLN A 81 -5.31 3.84 12.84
CA GLN A 81 -6.04 4.26 14.03
C GLN A 81 -6.96 3.12 14.52
N PRO A 82 -7.11 2.92 15.83
CA PRO A 82 -8.20 2.12 16.34
C PRO A 82 -9.48 2.96 16.35
N PHE A 83 -10.22 2.96 15.24
CA PHE A 83 -11.63 3.34 15.28
C PHE A 83 -12.45 2.21 15.89
N SER A 84 -12.14 1.81 17.13
CA SER A 84 -12.93 0.81 17.84
C SER A 84 -14.22 1.45 18.33
N HIS A 85 -15.36 0.84 18.00
CA HIS A 85 -16.68 1.09 18.60
C HIS A 85 -16.72 0.90 20.14
N ALA A 86 -15.63 0.43 20.77
CA ALA A 86 -15.54 0.09 22.19
C ALA A 86 -14.60 1.00 23.01
N GLY A 87 -13.97 2.01 22.41
CA GLY A 87 -13.04 2.92 23.10
C GLY A 87 -13.49 4.36 22.93
N LYS A 88 -13.67 5.08 24.05
CA LYS A 88 -14.06 6.49 24.10
C LYS A 88 -13.42 7.29 22.97
N ARG A 89 -14.25 7.97 22.17
CA ARG A 89 -13.90 8.91 21.09
C ARG A 89 -12.91 9.97 21.58
N LYS A 90 -11.62 9.66 21.63
CA LYS A 90 -10.55 10.66 21.57
C LYS A 90 -10.25 10.89 20.09
N GLY A 91 -11.21 11.50 19.41
CA GLY A 91 -11.00 11.95 18.03
C GLY A 91 -9.93 13.04 18.02
N LYS A 92 -9.09 13.03 16.98
CA LYS A 92 -8.07 14.05 16.66
C LYS A 92 -6.92 14.29 17.65
N GLU A 93 -7.03 13.93 18.92
CA GLU A 93 -5.95 14.02 19.93
C GLU A 93 -5.26 12.68 20.23
N ASP A 94 -5.29 11.73 19.29
CA ASP A 94 -4.60 10.45 19.43
C ASP A 94 -3.20 10.58 18.84
N ASP A 95 -2.15 10.39 19.67
CA ASP A 95 -0.73 10.34 19.27
C ASP A 95 -0.44 9.32 18.15
N ARG A 96 -1.41 8.45 17.82
CA ARG A 96 -1.35 7.46 16.73
C ARG A 96 -1.94 7.97 15.41
N HIS A 97 -2.49 9.17 15.36
CA HIS A 97 -2.95 9.80 14.11
C HIS A 97 -1.78 10.44 13.37
N LEU A 98 -0.98 9.62 12.69
CA LEU A 98 0.24 10.05 12.02
C LEU A 98 0.07 10.30 10.52
N TRP A 99 -1.15 10.12 9.98
CA TRP A 99 -1.46 10.46 8.59
C TRP A 99 -1.24 11.96 8.27
N PRO A 100 -1.62 12.93 9.13
CA PRO A 100 -1.36 14.35 8.85
C PRO A 100 0.12 14.67 8.63
N GLU A 101 1.03 13.96 9.31
CA GLU A 101 2.47 14.13 9.12
C GLU A 101 2.93 13.57 7.77
N VAL A 102 2.34 12.45 7.31
CA VAL A 102 2.56 11.95 5.94
C VAL A 102 2.10 13.00 4.93
N ALA A 103 0.88 13.52 5.09
CA ALA A 103 0.31 14.52 4.20
C ALA A 103 1.16 15.81 4.18
N ARG A 104 1.65 16.27 5.33
CA ARG A 104 2.58 17.40 5.45
C ARG A 104 3.86 17.16 4.64
N ILE A 105 4.53 16.04 4.87
CA ILE A 105 5.77 15.69 4.17
C ILE A 105 5.54 15.58 2.65
N LEU A 106 4.40 15.02 2.22
CA LEU A 106 4.03 14.96 0.79
C LEU A 106 3.85 16.35 0.19
N GLN A 107 3.26 17.30 0.92
CA GLN A 107 3.08 18.68 0.47
C GLN A 107 4.40 19.46 0.41
N GLU A 108 5.32 19.21 1.34
CA GLU A 108 6.64 19.84 1.38
C GLU A 108 7.57 19.31 0.26
N ILE A 109 7.67 17.98 0.13
CA ILE A 109 8.64 17.31 -0.75
C ILE A 109 8.10 17.18 -2.19
N ARG A 110 6.78 17.02 -2.35
CA ARG A 110 6.11 16.81 -3.65
C ARG A 110 6.76 15.69 -4.48
N PRO A 111 6.89 14.45 -3.96
CA PRO A 111 7.37 13.33 -4.76
C PRO A 111 6.39 13.04 -5.91
N ARG A 112 6.88 12.46 -7.01
CA ARG A 112 6.02 12.07 -8.14
C ARG A 112 5.08 10.92 -7.75
N TRP A 113 5.57 10.05 -6.86
CA TRP A 113 4.87 8.86 -6.42
C TRP A 113 4.73 8.80 -4.91
N PHE A 114 3.60 8.29 -4.45
CA PHE A 114 3.34 7.91 -3.07
C PHE A 114 2.81 6.47 -3.00
N ILE A 115 3.27 5.71 -1.99
CA ILE A 115 2.71 4.39 -1.66
C ILE A 115 2.43 4.33 -0.16
N GLY A 116 1.16 4.36 0.22
CA GLY A 116 0.71 4.00 1.55
C GLY A 116 0.48 2.49 1.67
N GLU A 117 0.81 1.90 2.81
CA GLU A 117 0.38 0.56 3.17
C GLU A 117 -0.42 0.61 4.46
N ASN A 118 -1.50 -0.17 4.51
CA ASN A 118 -2.29 -0.33 5.73
C ASN A 118 -2.99 -1.69 5.80
N VAL A 119 -3.56 -2.01 6.96
CA VAL A 119 -4.40 -3.18 7.17
C VAL A 119 -5.70 -3.08 6.36
N ALA A 120 -6.26 -4.20 5.92
CA ALA A 120 -7.49 -4.20 5.11
C ALA A 120 -8.69 -3.50 5.80
N GLY A 121 -8.75 -3.51 7.14
CA GLY A 121 -9.79 -2.78 7.89
C GLY A 121 -9.75 -1.26 7.68
N HIS A 122 -8.64 -0.70 7.19
CA HIS A 122 -8.52 0.72 6.88
C HIS A 122 -9.49 1.18 5.77
N ILE A 123 -9.88 0.27 4.87
CA ILE A 123 -10.84 0.53 3.78
C ILE A 123 -12.14 1.13 4.32
N THR A 124 -12.66 0.61 5.43
CA THR A 124 -13.92 1.07 6.02
C THR A 124 -13.74 2.23 7.00
N LEU A 125 -12.52 2.45 7.48
CA LEU A 125 -12.26 3.29 8.66
C LEU A 125 -11.65 4.65 8.34
N GLY A 126 -10.88 4.77 7.27
CA GLY A 126 -10.20 6.02 6.95
C GLY A 126 -9.61 6.13 5.55
N LEU A 127 -9.84 5.13 4.68
CA LEU A 127 -9.35 5.20 3.30
C LEU A 127 -9.93 6.40 2.55
N ASP A 128 -11.21 6.70 2.72
CA ASP A 128 -11.85 7.83 2.04
C ASP A 128 -11.20 9.17 2.41
N ASP A 129 -10.87 9.38 3.69
CA ASP A 129 -10.18 10.58 4.16
C ASP A 129 -8.78 10.70 3.53
N VAL A 130 -8.05 9.58 3.48
CA VAL A 130 -6.70 9.49 2.89
C VAL A 130 -6.73 9.79 1.40
N LEU A 131 -7.65 9.18 0.65
CA LEU A 131 -7.79 9.40 -0.79
C LEU A 131 -8.20 10.85 -1.07
N THR A 132 -9.17 11.39 -0.34
CA THR A 132 -9.63 12.78 -0.47
C THR A 132 -8.50 13.77 -0.22
N GLU A 133 -7.68 13.54 0.81
CA GLU A 133 -6.58 14.43 1.12
C GLU A 133 -5.45 14.35 0.07
N LEU A 134 -5.10 13.15 -0.39
CA LEU A 134 -4.16 12.95 -1.50
C LEU A 134 -4.62 13.66 -2.79
N GLU A 135 -5.89 13.57 -3.13
CA GLU A 135 -6.49 14.28 -4.26
C GLU A 135 -6.43 15.80 -4.07
N SER A 136 -6.72 16.28 -2.85
CA SER A 136 -6.67 17.71 -2.53
C SER A 136 -5.27 18.32 -2.69
N ILE A 137 -4.21 17.52 -2.52
CA ILE A 137 -2.81 17.96 -2.70
C ILE A 137 -2.28 17.66 -4.12
N GLY A 138 -3.12 17.11 -5.01
CA GLY A 138 -2.84 16.99 -6.44
C GLY A 138 -2.33 15.63 -6.92
N TYR A 139 -2.60 14.55 -6.19
CA TYR A 139 -2.37 13.18 -6.67
C TYR A 139 -3.62 12.59 -7.30
N ASP A 140 -3.44 11.87 -8.40
CA ASP A 140 -4.36 10.83 -8.84
C ASP A 140 -4.15 9.61 -7.95
N THR A 141 -5.23 9.05 -7.39
CA THR A 141 -5.12 7.99 -6.38
C THR A 141 -5.76 6.68 -6.81
N GLN A 142 -5.21 5.57 -6.32
CA GLN A 142 -5.79 4.25 -6.49
C GLN A 142 -5.48 3.38 -5.26
N ALA A 143 -6.46 2.63 -4.78
CA ALA A 143 -6.26 1.65 -3.71
C ALA A 143 -6.41 0.23 -4.25
N ILE A 144 -5.54 -0.68 -3.83
CA ILE A 144 -5.59 -2.11 -4.17
C ILE A 144 -5.37 -2.96 -2.93
N VAL A 145 -6.16 -4.02 -2.78
CA VAL A 145 -5.97 -5.01 -1.72
C VAL A 145 -5.29 -6.24 -2.29
N ILE A 146 -4.19 -6.64 -1.68
CA ILE A 146 -3.46 -7.84 -2.06
C ILE A 146 -3.32 -8.72 -0.81
N PRO A 147 -3.70 -10.00 -0.84
CA PRO A 147 -3.35 -10.94 0.23
C PRO A 147 -1.93 -11.48 0.05
N SER A 148 -1.19 -11.70 1.15
CA SER A 148 0.12 -12.37 1.09
C SER A 148 0.08 -13.75 0.42
N CYS A 149 -1.03 -14.49 0.54
CA CYS A 149 -1.16 -15.81 -0.08
C CYS A 149 -1.29 -15.75 -1.61
N ALA A 150 -1.76 -14.63 -2.18
CA ALA A 150 -1.79 -14.44 -3.64
C ALA A 150 -0.38 -14.39 -4.26
N VAL A 151 0.64 -14.10 -3.45
CA VAL A 151 2.05 -14.11 -3.86
C VAL A 151 2.83 -15.32 -3.31
N GLY A 152 2.11 -16.40 -2.98
CA GLY A 152 2.72 -17.67 -2.58
C GLY A 152 3.14 -17.78 -1.11
N ALA A 153 2.76 -16.83 -0.25
CA ALA A 153 3.03 -16.97 1.18
C ALA A 153 2.13 -18.05 1.81
N PRO A 154 2.63 -18.83 2.79
CA PRO A 154 1.86 -19.88 3.48
C PRO A 154 0.87 -19.33 4.52
N HIS A 155 0.47 -18.07 4.41
CA HIS A 155 -0.46 -17.42 5.33
C HIS A 155 -1.28 -16.36 4.60
N ARG A 156 -2.55 -16.19 5.02
CA ARG A 156 -3.40 -15.11 4.55
C ARG A 156 -3.14 -13.85 5.38
N ARG A 157 -2.83 -12.75 4.69
CA ARG A 157 -2.65 -11.43 5.29
C ARG A 157 -3.00 -10.38 4.26
N ASP A 158 -4.22 -9.88 4.36
CA ASP A 158 -4.74 -8.84 3.48
C ASP A 158 -4.13 -7.48 3.85
N ARG A 159 -3.62 -6.78 2.84
CA ARG A 159 -3.09 -5.42 2.95
C ARG A 159 -3.63 -4.56 1.84
N VAL A 160 -4.02 -3.34 2.20
CA VAL A 160 -4.37 -2.29 1.25
C VAL A 160 -3.11 -1.48 0.95
N PHE A 161 -2.85 -1.30 -0.33
CA PHE A 161 -1.83 -0.41 -0.85
C PHE A 161 -2.52 0.78 -1.51
N ILE A 162 -2.13 1.99 -1.12
CA ILE A 162 -2.69 3.24 -1.61
C ILE A 162 -1.62 3.89 -2.47
N LEU A 163 -1.86 3.95 -3.77
CA LEU A 163 -0.98 4.57 -4.75
C LEU A 163 -1.44 6.02 -4.98
N GLY A 164 -0.49 6.95 -4.94
CA GLY A 164 -0.66 8.31 -5.43
C GLY A 164 0.33 8.59 -6.55
N HIS A 165 -0.12 9.20 -7.64
CA HIS A 165 0.72 9.67 -8.73
C HIS A 165 0.38 11.09 -9.12
N THR A 166 1.37 11.95 -9.38
CA THR A 166 1.13 13.29 -9.89
C THR A 166 1.98 13.59 -11.12
N LYS A 167 1.37 14.24 -12.12
CA LYS A 167 2.07 14.71 -13.32
C LYS A 167 2.79 16.04 -13.11
N CYS A 168 2.50 16.76 -12.03
CA CYS A 168 3.08 18.08 -11.82
C CYS A 168 4.58 17.99 -11.56
N VAL A 169 5.34 18.62 -12.47
CA VAL A 169 6.78 18.74 -12.42
C VAL A 169 7.18 19.60 -11.22
N ARG A 170 8.29 19.21 -10.58
CA ARG A 170 8.89 19.85 -9.41
C ARG A 170 9.22 21.31 -9.68
N CYS A 171 8.30 22.23 -9.41
CA CYS A 171 8.62 23.66 -9.39
C CYS A 171 9.40 23.99 -8.12
N CYS A 172 10.72 23.92 -8.20
CA CYS A 172 11.60 24.63 -7.27
C CYS A 172 11.40 26.14 -7.50
N GLY A 173 10.52 26.78 -6.71
CA GLY A 173 10.60 28.21 -6.46
C GLY A 173 9.54 29.13 -7.08
N GLU A 174 8.46 28.65 -7.67
CA GLU A 174 7.33 29.52 -8.06
C GLU A 174 6.03 29.06 -7.42
N SER A 175 5.34 30.02 -6.80
CA SER A 175 4.07 29.88 -6.11
C SER A 175 3.04 29.26 -7.04
N TRP A 176 2.36 28.22 -6.55
CA TRP A 176 1.14 27.72 -7.18
C TRP A 176 0.07 28.82 -7.18
N GLY A 177 0.03 29.58 -8.26
CA GLY A 177 -1.02 30.53 -8.56
C GLY A 177 -2.26 29.83 -9.09
N ARG A 178 -3.38 30.06 -8.39
CA ARG A 178 -4.79 29.83 -8.78
C ARG A 178 -5.30 28.39 -8.72
N THR A 179 -5.76 28.05 -7.52
CA THR A 179 -7.13 27.62 -7.22
C THR A 179 -7.99 27.30 -8.45
N ARG A 180 -8.28 26.01 -8.67
CA ARG A 180 -9.61 25.64 -9.18
C ARG A 180 -10.56 25.83 -8.00
N GLU A 181 -11.56 26.69 -8.16
CA GLU A 181 -12.66 26.81 -7.20
C GLU A 181 -13.21 25.41 -6.90
N VAL A 182 -12.98 24.92 -5.68
CA VAL A 182 -13.74 23.81 -5.14
C VAL A 182 -15.12 24.40 -4.86
N SER A 183 -16.09 24.10 -5.72
CA SER A 183 -17.47 24.50 -5.47
C SER A 183 -17.88 23.89 -4.12
N SER A 184 -18.15 24.75 -3.14
CA SER A 184 -18.58 24.37 -1.81
C SER A 184 -19.86 23.54 -1.87
N TYR A 185 -19.77 22.22 -1.80
CA TYR A 185 -20.95 21.40 -1.54
C TYR A 185 -21.27 21.51 -0.05
N ARG A 186 -22.31 22.30 0.24
CA ARG A 186 -22.90 22.42 1.58
C ARG A 186 -23.39 21.04 2.04
N TYR A 187 -22.82 20.60 3.15
CA TYR A 187 -23.29 19.47 3.94
C TYR A 187 -24.73 19.76 4.40
N SER A 188 -25.72 19.07 3.83
CA SER A 188 -27.04 18.95 4.45
C SER A 188 -27.14 17.60 5.13
N LYS A 189 -27.40 17.68 6.43
CA LYS A 189 -27.52 16.59 7.39
C LYS A 189 -28.68 15.68 6.97
N LEU A 190 -28.39 14.58 6.28
CA LEU A 190 -29.38 13.54 5.99
C LEU A 190 -29.57 12.66 7.21
N GLU A 191 -30.77 12.77 7.79
CA GLU A 191 -31.25 11.96 8.90
C GLU A 191 -31.22 10.48 8.55
N LYS A 192 -30.82 9.67 9.54
CA LYS A 192 -30.86 8.21 9.48
C LYS A 192 -32.28 7.74 9.22
N ARG A 193 -32.58 7.29 8.00
CA ARG A 193 -33.71 6.39 7.74
C ARG A 193 -33.21 4.96 7.67
N THR A 194 -33.55 4.21 8.70
CA THR A 194 -33.51 2.76 8.76
C THR A 194 -34.37 2.21 7.63
N MET A 195 -33.80 1.46 6.69
CA MET A 195 -34.56 0.59 5.80
C MET A 195 -34.33 -0.86 6.20
N ALA A 196 -35.45 -1.53 6.49
CA ALA A 196 -35.52 -2.93 6.86
C ALA A 196 -35.17 -3.82 5.67
N TYR A 197 -34.37 -4.86 5.91
CA TYR A 197 -34.23 -5.97 4.99
C TYR A 197 -35.44 -6.89 5.15
N SER A 198 -36.28 -6.97 4.11
CA SER A 198 -37.23 -8.06 3.96
C SER A 198 -36.57 -9.16 3.13
N SER A 199 -36.51 -10.35 3.70
CA SER A 199 -36.16 -11.61 3.04
C SER A 199 -37.01 -11.83 1.78
N GLY A 200 -36.37 -12.24 0.68
CA GLY A 200 -37.02 -12.58 -0.58
C GLY A 200 -36.06 -13.29 -1.52
N THR A 201 -36.37 -14.54 -1.79
CA THR A 201 -35.68 -15.54 -2.61
C THR A 201 -35.53 -15.18 -4.09
N GLY A 202 -34.35 -15.49 -4.65
CA GLY A 202 -34.09 -16.03 -6.00
C GLY A 202 -34.66 -15.33 -7.25
N CYS A 203 -33.77 -14.89 -8.14
CA CYS A 203 -33.59 -15.45 -9.49
C CYS A 203 -32.50 -14.67 -10.24
N GLU A 204 -31.68 -15.39 -11.00
CA GLU A 204 -30.70 -14.87 -11.96
C GLU A 204 -31.40 -14.05 -13.05
N GLU A 205 -30.77 -12.96 -13.50
CA GLU A 205 -30.81 -12.58 -14.91
C GLU A 205 -29.62 -11.71 -15.30
N LEU A 206 -28.91 -12.19 -16.32
CA LEU A 206 -27.83 -11.55 -17.05
C LEU A 206 -28.36 -10.33 -17.80
N TYR A 207 -27.64 -9.20 -17.77
CA TYR A 207 -27.70 -8.22 -18.84
C TYR A 207 -26.30 -7.69 -19.17
N ALA A 208 -25.77 -8.18 -20.30
CA ALA A 208 -24.67 -7.57 -21.02
C ALA A 208 -25.21 -6.38 -21.83
N SER A 209 -24.59 -5.21 -21.72
CA SER A 209 -24.82 -4.08 -22.62
C SER A 209 -23.62 -3.90 -23.55
N SER A 210 -23.80 -4.33 -24.79
CA SER A 210 -22.95 -4.02 -25.94
C SER A 210 -23.13 -2.58 -26.40
N PHE A 211 -22.04 -1.87 -26.68
CA PHE A 211 -22.01 -0.76 -27.62
C PHE A 211 -20.90 -1.02 -28.64
N SER A 212 -21.31 -1.16 -29.90
CA SER A 212 -20.47 -1.31 -31.07
C SER A 212 -20.08 0.06 -31.63
N ASP A 213 -18.85 0.20 -32.12
CA ASP A 213 -18.64 0.90 -33.38
C ASP A 213 -17.43 0.35 -34.16
N LYS A 214 -17.59 0.36 -35.48
CA LYS A 214 -16.85 -0.41 -36.50
C LYS A 214 -15.70 0.38 -37.13
N GLN A 215 -14.67 -0.37 -37.57
CA GLN A 215 -13.80 -0.23 -38.77
C GLN A 215 -12.39 -0.70 -38.35
N GLY A 216 -11.72 -1.70 -38.93
CA GLY A 216 -11.89 -2.47 -40.16
C GLY A 216 -10.49 -2.69 -40.73
N TYR A 217 -9.96 -3.90 -40.72
CA TYR A 217 -8.98 -4.39 -41.71
C TYR A 217 -8.94 -5.92 -41.70
N SER A 218 -8.85 -6.46 -42.90
CA SER A 218 -9.20 -7.81 -43.32
C SER A 218 -8.03 -8.80 -43.27
N THR A 219 -8.40 -10.06 -43.00
CA THR A 219 -7.90 -11.31 -43.62
C THR A 219 -6.40 -11.61 -43.59
N TRP A 220 -6.04 -12.59 -42.75
CA TRP A 220 -5.17 -13.70 -43.17
C TRP A 220 -5.82 -15.02 -42.78
N SER A 221 -5.98 -15.87 -43.79
CA SER A 221 -6.65 -17.17 -43.73
C SER A 221 -5.65 -18.31 -43.51
N ASN A 222 -6.19 -19.35 -42.85
CA ASN A 222 -5.91 -20.77 -42.97
C ASN A 222 -4.81 -21.46 -42.14
N ALA A 223 -5.34 -22.34 -41.29
CA ALA A 223 -4.96 -23.74 -41.11
C ALA A 223 -3.77 -24.06 -40.20
N GLN A 224 -4.09 -24.53 -38.99
CA GLN A 224 -4.18 -25.97 -38.72
C GLN A 224 -4.70 -26.22 -37.29
N ARG A 225 -5.77 -27.02 -37.20
CA ARG A 225 -6.22 -27.62 -35.95
C ARG A 225 -5.16 -28.62 -35.48
N ARG A 226 -4.65 -28.42 -34.27
CA ARG A 226 -4.35 -29.53 -33.36
C ARG A 226 -5.00 -29.27 -32.02
N THR A 227 -5.59 -30.34 -31.53
CA THR A 227 -6.51 -30.49 -30.44
C THR A 227 -5.85 -30.31 -29.07
N GLU A 228 -6.69 -29.87 -28.13
CA GLU A 228 -6.57 -30.08 -26.68
C GLU A 228 -5.44 -29.37 -25.93
N GLY A 229 -5.75 -28.13 -25.59
CA GLY A 229 -5.13 -27.41 -24.48
C GLY A 229 -6.15 -26.41 -23.95
N THR A 230 -7.26 -26.90 -23.40
CA THR A 230 -8.25 -26.06 -22.70
C THR A 230 -7.48 -25.18 -21.72
N ILE A 231 -7.58 -23.86 -21.88
CA ILE A 231 -7.08 -22.89 -20.91
C ILE A 231 -7.86 -23.17 -19.63
N LYS A 232 -7.29 -24.01 -18.76
CA LYS A 232 -7.85 -24.26 -17.44
C LYS A 232 -7.78 -22.92 -16.70
N SER A 233 -8.94 -22.39 -16.33
CA SER A 233 -9.03 -21.38 -15.29
C SER A 233 -8.27 -21.94 -14.08
N ARG A 234 -7.15 -21.32 -13.69
CA ARG A 234 -6.46 -21.62 -12.43
C ARG A 234 -7.22 -21.08 -11.20
N LEU A 235 -8.52 -20.83 -11.35
CA LEU A 235 -9.44 -20.71 -10.22
C LEU A 235 -9.75 -22.14 -9.78
N GLY A 236 -8.97 -22.61 -8.80
CA GLY A 236 -9.23 -23.86 -8.11
C GLY A 236 -10.68 -23.89 -7.65
N GLY A 237 -11.35 -25.00 -7.92
CA GLY A 237 -12.76 -25.21 -7.60
C GLY A 237 -12.98 -25.39 -6.10
N VAL A 238 -12.87 -24.32 -5.33
CA VAL A 238 -13.33 -24.26 -3.93
C VAL A 238 -13.90 -22.86 -3.68
N LEU A 239 -14.99 -22.80 -2.92
CA LEU A 239 -15.83 -21.63 -2.60
C LEU A 239 -15.07 -20.37 -2.11
N ASP A 240 -13.78 -20.49 -1.79
CA ASP A 240 -13.01 -19.52 -1.02
C ASP A 240 -11.93 -18.79 -1.86
N GLY A 241 -11.74 -19.18 -3.13
CA GLY A 241 -10.82 -18.52 -4.07
C GLY A 241 -9.31 -18.69 -3.76
N LEU A 242 -8.93 -19.66 -2.93
CA LEU A 242 -7.53 -19.98 -2.65
C LEU A 242 -6.95 -20.90 -3.73
N SER A 243 -5.63 -20.83 -3.95
CA SER A 243 -4.96 -21.72 -4.92
C SER A 243 -4.92 -23.16 -4.39
N ASP A 244 -5.01 -24.15 -5.28
CA ASP A 244 -4.98 -25.60 -4.97
C ASP A 244 -3.74 -26.04 -4.14
N TRP A 245 -2.63 -25.31 -4.22
CA TRP A 245 -1.48 -25.55 -3.35
C TRP A 245 -1.69 -25.06 -1.90
N LEU A 246 -2.45 -23.97 -1.70
CA LEU A 246 -2.80 -23.46 -0.37
C LEU A 246 -3.81 -24.35 0.35
N ASP A 247 -4.71 -25.02 -0.38
CA ASP A 247 -5.67 -25.97 0.20
C ASP A 247 -4.97 -27.23 0.75
N ARG A 248 -3.84 -27.62 0.13
CA ARG A 248 -2.98 -28.69 0.64
C ARG A 248 -2.06 -28.25 1.78
N TYR A 249 -1.99 -26.95 2.06
CA TYR A 249 -1.12 -26.45 3.13
C TYR A 249 -1.76 -26.72 4.49
N LYS A 250 -0.97 -27.26 5.42
CA LYS A 250 -1.43 -27.46 6.80
C LYS A 250 -1.50 -26.11 7.48
N TRP A 251 -2.71 -25.59 7.66
CA TRP A 251 -2.92 -24.34 8.38
C TRP A 251 -2.68 -24.55 9.88
N PRO A 252 -1.90 -23.66 10.54
CA PRO A 252 -1.71 -23.72 11.98
C PRO A 252 -3.06 -23.53 12.70
N ALA A 253 -3.17 -24.09 13.91
CA ALA A 253 -4.39 -24.03 14.70
C ALA A 253 -4.80 -22.56 14.96
N GLY A 254 -6.08 -22.26 14.71
CA GLY A 254 -6.67 -20.94 14.90
C GLY A 254 -6.67 -20.47 16.36
N LEU A 255 -7.08 -19.22 16.59
CA LEU A 255 -7.16 -18.64 17.93
C LEU A 255 -8.11 -19.47 18.82
N GLY A 256 -7.62 -19.93 19.98
CA GLY A 256 -8.38 -20.79 20.90
C GLY A 256 -8.35 -22.29 20.56
N GLN A 257 -7.77 -22.69 19.42
CA GLN A 257 -7.57 -24.10 19.06
C GLN A 257 -6.27 -24.65 19.67
N LYS A 258 -6.28 -25.95 20.00
CA LYS A 258 -5.10 -26.67 20.49
C LYS A 258 -4.06 -26.73 19.37
N GLN A 259 -2.83 -26.35 19.70
CA GLN A 259 -1.70 -26.38 18.79
C GLN A 259 -1.43 -27.82 18.31
N TYR A 260 -1.24 -28.03 17.01
CA TYR A 260 -0.82 -29.34 16.48
C TYR A 260 0.64 -29.64 16.81
N ASP A 261 0.99 -30.91 16.95
CA ASP A 261 2.34 -31.34 17.34
C ASP A 261 3.44 -30.96 16.31
N TRP A 262 3.05 -30.75 15.05
CA TRP A 262 3.95 -30.30 13.99
C TRP A 262 4.11 -28.78 13.94
N GLU A 263 3.30 -28.01 14.68
CA GLU A 263 3.45 -26.56 14.76
C GLU A 263 4.64 -26.19 15.65
N PRO A 264 5.49 -25.24 15.24
CA PRO A 264 6.53 -24.68 16.10
C PRO A 264 5.92 -24.12 17.39
N ALA A 265 6.52 -24.40 18.55
CA ALA A 265 5.99 -23.99 19.86
C ALA A 265 5.60 -22.49 19.87
N ARG A 266 4.35 -22.18 20.25
CA ARG A 266 3.87 -20.78 20.33
C ARG A 266 4.71 -19.92 21.28
N ILE A 267 5.33 -20.54 22.29
CA ILE A 267 6.20 -19.90 23.26
C ILE A 267 7.53 -20.67 23.31
N GLU A 268 8.58 -20.03 22.84
CA GLU A 268 9.96 -20.50 22.95
C GLU A 268 10.72 -19.50 23.83
N THR A 269 11.21 -19.97 24.98
CA THR A 269 11.97 -19.17 25.95
C THR A 269 13.44 -19.09 25.54
N GLY A 270 14.10 -17.93 25.71
CA GLY A 270 15.54 -17.76 25.47
C GLY A 270 15.93 -17.08 24.15
N VAL A 271 14.97 -16.68 23.32
CA VAL A 271 15.26 -15.97 22.05
C VAL A 271 15.52 -14.48 22.31
N GLN A 272 16.73 -14.00 21.97
CA GLN A 272 17.09 -12.59 22.11
C GLN A 272 16.14 -11.67 21.34
N ASN A 273 15.72 -10.56 21.96
CA ASN A 273 14.79 -9.58 21.39
C ASN A 273 13.45 -10.17 20.88
N ARG A 274 12.98 -11.30 21.43
CA ARG A 274 11.75 -11.99 20.98
C ARG A 274 10.55 -11.05 20.79
N VAL A 275 10.24 -10.21 21.78
CA VAL A 275 9.10 -9.29 21.72
C VAL A 275 9.25 -8.31 20.55
N GLY A 276 10.43 -7.70 20.41
CA GLY A 276 10.74 -6.80 19.30
C GLY A 276 10.60 -7.50 17.94
N ARG A 277 11.09 -8.74 17.81
CA ARG A 277 10.97 -9.56 16.59
C ARG A 277 9.51 -9.85 16.24
N ILE A 278 8.71 -10.27 17.22
CA ILE A 278 7.29 -10.59 16.99
C ILE A 278 6.52 -9.33 16.59
N LYS A 279 6.69 -8.21 17.30
CA LYS A 279 6.04 -6.93 16.97
C LYS A 279 6.44 -6.47 15.55
N ALA A 280 7.74 -6.52 15.24
CA ALA A 280 8.26 -6.14 13.94
C ALA A 280 7.71 -7.01 12.81
N LEU A 281 7.74 -8.34 12.94
CA LEU A 281 7.20 -9.27 11.92
C LEU A 281 5.68 -9.15 11.79
N GLY A 282 4.98 -8.94 12.91
CA GLY A 282 3.54 -8.73 12.92
C GLY A 282 3.11 -7.46 12.19
N ASN A 283 3.96 -6.44 12.14
CA ASN A 283 3.73 -5.17 11.44
C ASN A 283 4.34 -5.13 10.04
N ALA A 284 5.32 -5.99 9.74
CA ALA A 284 6.01 -5.97 8.46
C ALA A 284 5.08 -6.31 7.27
N VAL A 285 5.38 -5.69 6.14
CA VAL A 285 4.83 -6.04 4.83
C VAL A 285 5.61 -7.21 4.26
N ASN A 286 4.91 -8.12 3.58
CA ASN A 286 5.57 -9.15 2.78
C ASN A 286 6.19 -8.47 1.54
N PRO A 287 7.53 -8.44 1.37
CA PRO A 287 8.15 -7.71 0.26
C PRO A 287 7.67 -8.16 -1.13
N VAL A 288 7.38 -9.46 -1.29
CA VAL A 288 6.90 -10.04 -2.56
C VAL A 288 5.52 -9.47 -2.94
N GLN A 289 4.73 -9.06 -1.96
CA GLN A 289 3.39 -8.50 -2.15
C GLN A 289 3.42 -7.11 -2.81
N VAL A 290 4.37 -6.26 -2.42
CA VAL A 290 4.48 -4.87 -2.90
C VAL A 290 5.46 -4.72 -4.06
N TYR A 291 6.34 -5.71 -4.29
CA TYR A 291 7.32 -5.69 -5.37
C TYR A 291 6.74 -5.39 -6.76
N PRO A 292 5.63 -6.01 -7.22
CA PRO A 292 5.08 -5.73 -8.54
C PRO A 292 4.67 -4.26 -8.73
N ILE A 293 4.14 -3.63 -7.68
CA ILE A 293 3.74 -2.22 -7.68
C ILE A 293 4.98 -1.34 -7.87
N LEU A 294 6.04 -1.59 -7.09
CA LEU A 294 7.29 -0.84 -7.15
C LEU A 294 8.02 -1.03 -8.49
N ALA A 295 8.00 -2.25 -9.04
CA ALA A 295 8.57 -2.54 -10.35
C ALA A 295 7.83 -1.80 -11.47
N ALA A 296 6.49 -1.75 -11.42
CA ALA A 296 5.70 -0.99 -12.38
C ALA A 296 5.98 0.52 -12.29
N ILE A 297 6.05 1.08 -11.08
CA ILE A 297 6.40 2.48 -10.86
C ILE A 297 7.78 2.80 -11.42
N LYS A 298 8.78 1.95 -11.18
CA LYS A 298 10.12 2.12 -11.73
C LYS A 298 10.10 2.14 -13.26
N ALA A 299 9.40 1.18 -13.87
CA ALA A 299 9.31 1.10 -15.33
C ALA A 299 8.64 2.34 -15.95
N ILE A 300 7.55 2.84 -15.34
CA ILE A 300 6.88 4.07 -15.80
C ILE A 300 7.80 5.27 -15.65
N ASN A 301 8.50 5.40 -14.52
CA ASN A 301 9.41 6.51 -14.30
C ASN A 301 10.56 6.51 -15.31
N ASP A 302 11.15 5.35 -15.59
CA ASP A 302 12.24 5.21 -16.57
C ASP A 302 11.77 5.55 -17.99
N GLN A 303 10.54 5.19 -18.35
CA GLN A 303 9.94 5.60 -19.63
C GLN A 303 9.79 7.11 -19.71
N THR A 304 9.25 7.76 -18.68
CA THR A 304 9.10 9.23 -18.67
C THR A 304 10.44 9.97 -18.74
N GLU A 305 11.50 9.44 -18.13
CA GLU A 305 12.85 10.01 -18.23
C GLU A 305 13.43 9.87 -19.64
N ASN A 306 13.18 8.73 -20.31
CA ASN A 306 13.62 8.50 -21.69
C ASN A 306 12.86 9.34 -22.72
N ASP A 307 11.57 9.60 -22.46
CA ASP A 307 10.71 10.41 -23.35
C ASP A 307 10.95 11.92 -23.19
N GLY A 308 11.79 12.35 -22.23
CA GLY A 308 12.19 13.75 -22.05
C GLY A 308 11.07 14.66 -21.52
N ILE A 309 10.10 14.10 -20.79
CA ILE A 309 8.94 14.82 -20.21
C ILE A 309 9.19 15.23 -18.76
#